data_AF-A0A9N9N168-F1
#
_entry.id   AF-A0A9N9N168-F1
#
_cell.length_a   1.000
_cell.length_b   1.000
_cell.length_c   1.000
_cell.angle_alpha   90.00
_cell.angle_beta   90.00
_cell.angle_gamma   90.00
#
_symmetry.space_group_name_H-M   'P 1'
#
loop_
_entity.id
_entity.type
_entity.pdbx_description
1 polymer ?
#
loop_
_entity_poly.entity_id
_entity_poly.type
_entity_poly.pdbx_seq_one_letter_code
_entity_poly.pdbx_strand_id
1 'polypeptide(L)'
;LPKVKAWIDENNPGDLLIPFSAALEYRLSLLPTAEEKEELLKELGTQSALPKIIVAGYQALQLMYFFTCGPDEVRAWTIRKLTKAPQAAGVIHTDLQKGFILAETMRFEDLKELKSENAVKAAGKYLQKGKDYIVEDGDILYFRSGLANKK
;
A
#
# COMPACT_ATOMS: atom_id res chain seq x y z
N LEU A 1 -24.85 2.00 -18.47
CA LEU A 1 -24.37 2.04 -17.07
C LEU A 1 -25.49 2.14 -16.02
N PRO A 2 -26.51 3.02 -16.15
CA PRO A 2 -27.53 3.19 -15.09
C PRO A 2 -28.29 1.92 -14.73
N LYS A 3 -28.68 1.11 -15.73
CA LYS A 3 -29.36 -0.17 -15.51
C LYS A 3 -28.50 -1.20 -14.75
N VAL A 4 -27.20 -1.25 -15.07
CA VAL A 4 -26.25 -2.16 -14.40
C VAL A 4 -26.04 -1.73 -12.94
N LYS A 5 -25.90 -0.42 -12.71
CA LYS A 5 -25.76 0.11 -11.34
C LYS A 5 -27.00 -0.18 -10.50
N ALA A 6 -28.19 0.09 -11.04
CA ALA A 6 -29.46 -0.21 -10.35
C ALA A 6 -29.58 -1.70 -10.00
N TRP A 7 -29.21 -2.60 -10.93
CA TRP A 7 -29.23 -4.04 -10.66
C TRP A 7 -28.26 -4.44 -9.54
N ILE A 8 -27.04 -3.90 -9.53
CA ILE A 8 -26.06 -4.15 -8.45
C ILE A 8 -26.61 -3.65 -7.11
N ASP A 9 -27.16 -2.45 -7.07
CA ASP A 9 -27.68 -1.86 -5.82
C ASP A 9 -28.84 -2.68 -5.22
N GLU A 10 -29.64 -3.32 -6.08
CA GLU A 10 -30.74 -4.19 -5.67
C GLU A 10 -30.28 -5.61 -5.28
N ASN A 11 -29.32 -6.20 -6.01
CA ASN A 11 -28.99 -7.63 -5.88
C ASN A 11 -27.69 -7.91 -5.12
N ASN A 12 -26.73 -6.99 -5.16
CA ASN A 12 -25.40 -7.11 -4.53
C ASN A 12 -24.95 -5.75 -3.98
N PRO A 13 -25.64 -5.22 -2.95
CA PRO A 13 -25.35 -3.90 -2.42
C PRO A 13 -23.93 -3.85 -1.83
N GLY A 14 -23.15 -2.86 -2.26
CA GLY A 14 -21.76 -2.65 -1.82
C GLY A 14 -20.71 -3.09 -2.84
N ASP A 15 -21.08 -3.87 -3.85
CA ASP A 15 -20.14 -4.26 -4.90
C ASP A 15 -19.74 -3.07 -5.79
N LEU A 16 -18.47 -3.01 -6.13
CA LEU A 16 -17.87 -1.92 -6.91
C LEU A 16 -18.17 -2.08 -8.40
N LEU A 17 -18.82 -1.07 -9.00
CA LEU A 17 -18.93 -0.92 -10.45
C LEU A 17 -17.85 0.04 -10.95
N ILE A 18 -16.90 -0.47 -11.75
CA ILE A 18 -15.84 0.33 -12.38
C ILE A 18 -16.01 0.28 -13.90
N PRO A 19 -16.57 1.34 -14.52
CA PRO A 19 -16.57 1.46 -15.98
C PRO A 19 -15.14 1.65 -16.49
N PHE A 20 -14.77 0.92 -17.53
CA PHE A 20 -13.50 1.11 -18.23
C PHE A 20 -13.67 0.81 -19.73
N SER A 21 -12.71 1.28 -20.54
CA SER A 21 -12.66 1.00 -21.98
C SER A 21 -11.40 0.21 -22.31
N ALA A 22 -11.55 -1.07 -22.62
CA ALA A 22 -10.43 -1.92 -23.02
C ALA A 22 -9.68 -1.36 -24.23
N ALA A 23 -10.39 -0.74 -25.18
CA ALA A 23 -9.78 -0.12 -26.36
C ALA A 23 -8.90 1.10 -26.00
N LEU A 24 -9.36 1.92 -25.04
CA LEU A 24 -8.57 3.05 -24.54
C LEU A 24 -7.32 2.56 -23.80
N GLU A 25 -7.47 1.60 -22.88
CA GLU A 25 -6.33 1.06 -22.12
C GLU A 25 -5.31 0.37 -23.04
N TYR A 26 -5.78 -0.35 -24.06
CA TYR A 26 -4.91 -0.94 -25.06
C TYR A 26 -4.13 0.14 -25.83
N ARG A 27 -4.81 1.20 -26.29
CA ARG A 27 -4.14 2.32 -26.97
C ARG A 27 -3.09 2.98 -26.07
N LEU A 28 -3.41 3.19 -24.79
CA LEU A 28 -2.45 3.72 -23.80
C LEU A 28 -1.27 2.77 -23.56
N SER A 29 -1.47 1.46 -23.66
CA SER A 29 -0.39 0.46 -23.50
C SER A 29 0.64 0.49 -24.63
N LEU A 30 0.23 0.92 -25.83
CA LEU A 30 1.09 1.03 -27.01
C LEU A 30 1.95 2.29 -26.99
N LEU A 31 1.63 3.28 -26.15
CA LEU A 31 2.43 4.50 -26.02
C LEU A 31 3.69 4.22 -25.20
N PRO A 32 4.90 4.53 -25.73
CA PRO A 32 6.17 4.21 -25.08
C PRO A 32 6.45 5.02 -23.81
N THR A 33 6.02 6.28 -23.73
CA THR A 33 6.39 7.19 -22.63
C THR A 33 5.19 7.48 -21.72
N ALA A 34 5.47 7.94 -20.49
CA ALA A 34 4.41 8.34 -19.57
C ALA A 34 3.78 9.67 -19.99
N GLU A 35 4.61 10.56 -20.53
CA GLU A 35 4.25 11.89 -21.01
C GLU A 35 3.22 11.80 -22.15
N GLU A 36 3.44 10.93 -23.14
CA GLU A 36 2.50 10.73 -24.26
C GLU A 36 1.15 10.18 -23.78
N LYS A 37 1.15 9.31 -22.75
CA LYS A 37 -0.08 8.80 -22.14
C LYS A 37 -0.84 9.92 -21.46
N GLU A 38 -0.15 10.78 -20.70
CA GLU A 38 -0.76 11.92 -20.02
C GLU A 38 -1.33 12.94 -21.01
N GLU A 39 -0.62 13.24 -22.10
CA GLU A 39 -1.10 14.13 -23.16
C GLU A 39 -2.39 13.60 -23.80
N LEU A 40 -2.42 12.33 -24.23
CA LEU A 40 -3.62 11.72 -24.80
C LEU A 40 -4.79 11.73 -23.82
N LEU A 41 -4.54 11.42 -22.55
CA LEU A 41 -5.58 11.44 -21.50
C LEU A 41 -6.13 12.85 -21.29
N LYS A 42 -5.25 13.87 -21.33
CA LYS A 42 -5.62 15.28 -21.20
C LYS A 42 -6.44 15.77 -22.39
N GLU A 43 -6.07 15.40 -23.61
CA GLU A 43 -6.84 15.70 -24.84
C GLU A 43 -8.24 15.09 -24.79
N LEU A 44 -8.35 13.84 -24.34
CA LEU A 44 -9.63 13.13 -24.22
C LEU A 44 -10.43 13.56 -22.98
N GLY A 45 -9.85 14.38 -22.08
CA GLY A 45 -10.48 14.79 -20.82
C GLY A 45 -10.82 13.62 -19.90
N THR A 46 -10.01 12.55 -19.90
CA THR A 46 -10.26 11.30 -19.16
C THR A 46 -9.01 10.81 -18.43
N GLN A 47 -9.15 9.70 -17.69
CA GLN A 47 -8.06 9.05 -16.97
C GLN A 47 -8.09 7.54 -17.25
N SER A 48 -6.95 6.87 -17.12
CA SER A 48 -6.90 5.40 -17.12
C SER A 48 -7.68 4.85 -15.92
N ALA A 49 -8.49 3.83 -16.16
CA ALA A 49 -9.22 3.12 -15.12
C ALA A 49 -8.37 2.01 -14.47
N LEU A 50 -7.25 1.59 -15.08
CA LEU A 50 -6.42 0.50 -14.58
C LEU A 50 -5.91 0.74 -13.15
N PRO A 51 -5.39 1.92 -12.77
CA PRO A 51 -4.98 2.17 -11.38
C PRO A 51 -6.11 1.92 -10.38
N LYS A 52 -7.33 2.36 -10.72
CA LYS A 52 -8.51 2.15 -9.88
C LYS A 52 -8.92 0.68 -9.79
N ILE A 53 -8.85 -0.06 -10.90
CA ILE A 53 -9.14 -1.51 -10.94
C ILE A 53 -8.14 -2.28 -10.07
N ILE A 54 -6.84 -1.97 -10.18
CA ILE A 54 -5.78 -2.64 -9.40
C ILE A 54 -5.99 -2.41 -7.91
N VAL A 55 -6.19 -1.15 -7.49
CA VAL A 55 -6.41 -0.80 -6.08
C VAL A 55 -7.70 -1.46 -5.54
N ALA A 56 -8.79 -1.43 -6.32
CA ALA A 56 -10.04 -2.06 -5.93
C ALA A 56 -9.89 -3.58 -5.75
N GLY A 57 -9.20 -4.26 -6.67
CA GLY A 57 -8.91 -5.70 -6.55
C GLY A 57 -8.05 -6.02 -5.34
N TYR A 58 -7.01 -5.21 -5.08
CA TYR A 58 -6.13 -5.36 -3.92
C TYR A 58 -6.91 -5.23 -2.60
N GLN A 59 -7.77 -4.22 -2.50
CA GLN A 59 -8.63 -4.02 -1.34
C GLN A 59 -9.70 -5.11 -1.18
N ALA A 60 -10.27 -5.61 -2.28
CA ALA A 60 -11.26 -6.69 -2.27
C ALA A 60 -10.67 -7.99 -1.69
N LEU A 61 -9.39 -8.26 -1.95
CA LEU A 61 -8.64 -9.38 -1.37
C LEU A 61 -8.28 -9.19 0.12
N GLN A 62 -8.71 -8.08 0.73
CA GLN A 62 -8.37 -7.67 2.10
C GLN A 62 -6.85 -7.57 2.31
N LEU A 63 -6.14 -7.14 1.27
CA LEU A 63 -4.72 -6.85 1.32
C LEU A 63 -4.48 -5.38 1.67
N MET A 64 -3.35 -5.15 2.31
CA MET A 64 -2.81 -3.85 2.69
C MET A 64 -1.28 -3.96 2.72
N TYR A 65 -0.56 -2.86 2.86
CA TYR A 65 0.90 -2.92 2.90
C TYR A 65 1.48 -2.00 3.96
N PHE A 66 2.68 -2.35 4.42
CA PHE A 66 3.56 -1.47 5.17
C PHE A 66 4.84 -1.23 4.34
N PHE A 67 5.59 -0.20 4.71
CA PHE A 67 6.84 0.15 4.06
C PHE A 67 8.04 -0.17 4.91
N THR A 68 9.12 -0.60 4.26
CA THR A 68 10.48 -0.41 4.76
C THR A 68 11.13 0.68 3.93
N CYS A 69 11.72 1.67 4.59
CA CYS A 69 12.37 2.81 3.93
C CYS A 69 13.80 2.94 4.45
N GLY A 70 14.76 3.01 3.52
CA GLY A 70 16.16 3.26 3.81
C GLY A 70 16.87 3.83 2.58
N PRO A 71 18.16 4.17 2.70
CA PRO A 71 18.95 4.67 1.58
C PRO A 71 19.10 3.64 0.45
N ASP A 72 19.10 2.34 0.81
CA ASP A 72 19.31 1.24 -0.13
C ASP A 72 18.02 0.80 -0.82
N GLU A 73 16.90 0.75 -0.08
CA GLU A 73 15.62 0.23 -0.57
C GLU A 73 14.44 0.98 0.04
N VAL A 74 13.44 1.26 -0.80
CA VAL A 74 12.09 1.60 -0.37
C VAL A 74 11.15 0.55 -0.95
N ARG A 75 10.43 -0.17 -0.08
CA ARG A 75 9.62 -1.31 -0.49
C ARG A 75 8.30 -1.40 0.24
N ALA A 76 7.23 -1.69 -0.50
CA ALA A 76 5.92 -2.04 0.02
C ALA A 76 5.83 -3.56 0.24
N TRP A 77 5.45 -3.97 1.45
CA TRP A 77 5.29 -5.37 1.84
C TRP A 77 3.81 -5.69 2.01
N THR A 78 3.28 -6.52 1.12
CA THR A 78 1.87 -6.92 1.14
C THR A 78 1.59 -7.85 2.31
N ILE A 79 0.57 -7.51 3.10
CA ILE A 79 0.03 -8.30 4.21
C ILE A 79 -1.50 -8.33 4.14
N ARG A 80 -2.12 -9.21 4.93
CA ARG A 80 -3.58 -9.17 5.11
C ARG A 80 -3.95 -8.16 6.19
N LYS A 81 -5.17 -7.60 6.12
CA LYS A 81 -5.73 -6.84 7.25
C LYS A 81 -5.66 -7.63 8.55
N LEU A 82 -5.46 -6.92 9.66
CA LEU A 82 -5.32 -7.47 11.02
C LEU A 82 -4.02 -8.28 11.25
N THR A 83 -3.05 -8.22 10.34
CA THR A 83 -1.74 -8.85 10.52
C THR A 83 -0.98 -8.17 11.67
N LYS A 84 -0.48 -8.96 12.63
CA LYS A 84 0.31 -8.45 13.76
C LYS A 84 1.76 -8.14 13.36
N ALA A 85 2.41 -7.24 14.07
CA ALA A 85 3.79 -6.82 13.80
C ALA A 85 4.80 -7.98 13.66
N PRO A 86 4.79 -9.04 14.50
CA PRO A 86 5.70 -10.17 14.30
C PRO A 86 5.45 -10.94 13.00
N GLN A 87 4.19 -11.08 12.60
CA GLN A 87 3.82 -11.75 11.35
C GLN A 87 4.22 -10.91 10.14
N ALA A 88 4.03 -9.58 10.22
CA ALA A 88 4.50 -8.65 9.20
C ALA A 88 6.04 -8.69 9.04
N ALA A 89 6.79 -8.78 10.14
CA ALA A 89 8.23 -8.99 10.10
C ALA A 89 8.61 -10.31 9.39
N GLY A 90 7.81 -11.36 9.60
CA GLY A 90 7.96 -12.67 8.96
C GLY A 90 7.84 -12.66 7.44
N VAL A 91 7.10 -11.70 6.88
CA VAL A 91 6.96 -11.50 5.42
C VAL A 91 8.27 -11.03 4.80
N ILE A 92 9.11 -10.31 5.55
CA ILE A 92 10.47 -9.94 5.14
C ILE A 92 11.39 -11.15 5.28
N HIS A 93 11.41 -11.76 6.47
CA HIS A 93 12.21 -12.95 6.74
C HIS A 93 11.69 -13.70 7.98
N THR A 94 11.68 -15.03 7.94
CA THR A 94 11.16 -15.86 9.05
C THR A 94 11.91 -15.67 10.38
N ASP A 95 13.20 -15.34 10.34
CA ASP A 95 13.99 -15.05 11.56
C ASP A 95 13.58 -13.75 12.24
N LEU A 96 13.09 -12.75 11.49
CA LEU A 96 12.57 -11.51 12.09
C LEU A 96 11.30 -11.77 12.89
N GLN A 97 10.47 -12.72 12.46
CA GLN A 97 9.30 -13.15 13.22
C GLN A 97 9.69 -13.93 14.48
N LYS A 98 10.61 -14.90 14.36
CA LYS A 98 11.05 -15.72 15.49
C LYS A 98 11.79 -14.91 16.55
N GLY A 99 12.65 -13.99 16.09
CA GLY A 99 13.47 -13.13 16.94
C GLY A 99 12.82 -11.81 17.31
N PHE A 100 11.55 -11.58 16.95
CA PHE A 100 10.88 -10.30 17.12
C PHE A 100 10.97 -9.78 18.56
N ILE A 101 11.54 -8.59 18.71
CA ILE A 101 11.57 -7.83 19.96
C ILE A 101 10.44 -6.79 19.92
N LEU A 102 10.52 -5.88 18.97
CA LEU A 102 9.57 -4.79 18.76
C LEU A 102 9.63 -4.30 17.32
N ALA A 103 8.60 -3.56 16.90
CA ALA A 103 8.61 -2.78 15.68
C ALA A 103 8.67 -1.30 16.04
N GLU A 104 9.64 -0.59 15.49
CA GLU A 104 9.62 0.87 15.44
C GLU A 104 8.70 1.26 14.27
N THR A 105 7.75 2.16 14.49
CA THR A 105 6.76 2.57 13.49
C THR A 105 6.65 4.09 13.43
N MET A 106 6.45 4.59 12.22
CA MET A 106 5.95 5.93 11.97
C MET A 106 4.91 5.88 10.84
N ARG A 107 3.91 6.75 10.92
CA ARG A 107 2.89 6.86 9.87
C ARG A 107 3.43 7.64 8.68
N PHE A 108 3.04 7.25 7.48
CA PHE A 108 3.41 7.95 6.26
C PHE A 108 3.01 9.42 6.29
N GLU A 109 1.83 9.74 6.84
CA GLU A 109 1.32 11.11 6.94
C GLU A 109 2.25 11.99 7.78
N ASP A 110 2.75 11.47 8.89
CA ASP A 110 3.66 12.19 9.79
C ASP A 110 5.00 12.45 9.12
N LEU A 111 5.54 11.45 8.40
CA LEU A 111 6.77 11.63 7.63
C LEU A 111 6.57 12.67 6.51
N LYS A 112 5.44 12.63 5.82
CA LYS A 112 5.11 13.59 4.75
C LYS A 112 4.95 15.01 5.27
N GLU A 113 4.37 15.19 6.45
CA GLU A 113 4.20 16.48 7.12
C GLU A 113 5.55 17.03 7.61
N LEU A 114 6.31 16.22 8.36
CA LEU A 114 7.53 16.63 9.06
C LEU A 114 8.81 16.51 8.23
N LYS A 115 8.71 15.96 7.01
CA LYS A 115 9.75 15.88 5.97
C LYS A 115 10.98 15.04 6.29
N SER A 116 11.16 14.59 7.53
CA SER A 116 12.30 13.76 7.92
C SER A 116 11.99 12.88 9.13
N GLU A 117 12.65 11.73 9.20
CA GLU A 117 12.55 10.81 10.34
C GLU A 117 13.00 11.47 11.66
N ASN A 118 14.04 12.31 11.62
CA ASN A 118 14.51 13.05 12.80
C ASN A 118 13.43 14.01 13.33
N ALA A 119 12.70 14.69 12.43
CA ALA A 119 11.60 15.56 12.83
C ALA A 119 10.42 14.76 13.41
N VAL A 120 10.09 13.59 12.83
CA VAL A 120 9.08 12.67 13.36
C VAL A 120 9.45 12.18 14.77
N LYS A 121 10.72 11.82 14.99
CA LYS A 121 11.25 11.44 16.31
C LYS A 121 11.19 12.60 17.31
N ALA A 122 11.62 13.79 16.91
CA ALA A 122 11.57 14.98 17.76
C ALA A 122 10.14 15.37 18.15
N ALA A 123 9.17 15.12 17.27
CA ALA A 123 7.75 15.33 17.53
C ALA A 123 7.10 14.21 18.39
N GLY A 124 7.85 13.19 18.80
CA GLY A 124 7.33 12.06 19.59
C GLY A 124 6.39 11.13 18.81
N LYS A 125 6.37 11.24 17.48
CA LYS A 125 5.50 10.44 16.59
C LYS A 125 6.17 9.16 16.08
N TYR A 126 7.42 8.92 16.47
CA TYR A 126 8.14 7.68 16.21
C TYR A 126 7.89 6.69 17.36
N LEU A 127 7.04 5.71 17.12
CA LEU A 127 6.49 4.85 18.16
C LEU A 127 7.19 3.49 18.20
N GLN A 128 7.23 2.89 19.38
CA GLN A 128 7.64 1.49 19.55
C GLN A 128 6.40 0.64 19.82
N LYS A 129 6.28 -0.46 19.09
CA LYS A 129 5.12 -1.34 19.10
C LYS A 129 5.54 -2.77 19.40
N GLY A 130 4.84 -3.38 20.35
CA GLY A 130 5.06 -4.76 20.78
C GLY A 130 4.39 -5.78 19.87
N LYS A 131 4.37 -7.03 20.33
CA LYS A 131 3.88 -8.20 19.57
C LYS A 131 2.40 -8.15 19.22
N ASP A 132 1.59 -7.45 20.02
CA ASP A 132 0.14 -7.35 19.82
C ASP A 132 -0.29 -6.20 18.91
N TYR A 133 0.66 -5.40 18.43
CA TYR A 133 0.34 -4.34 17.48
C TYR A 133 -0.15 -4.92 16.17
N ILE A 134 -1.31 -4.45 15.74
CA ILE A 134 -1.86 -4.70 14.40
C ILE A 134 -1.27 -3.63 13.50
N VAL A 135 -0.60 -4.06 12.42
CA VAL A 135 0.01 -3.14 11.46
C VAL A 135 -1.08 -2.36 10.74
N GLU A 136 -0.87 -1.06 10.55
CA GLU A 136 -1.77 -0.16 9.83
C GLU A 136 -1.29 0.04 8.38
N ASP A 137 -2.21 0.35 7.48
CA ASP A 137 -1.89 0.52 6.06
C ASP A 137 -1.05 1.78 5.87
N GLY A 138 0.07 1.64 5.17
CA GLY A 138 1.05 2.72 5.00
C GLY A 138 1.98 2.96 6.19
N ASP A 139 1.94 2.13 7.24
CA ASP A 139 2.94 2.16 8.31
C ASP A 139 4.35 2.03 7.71
N ILE A 140 5.29 2.83 8.20
CA ILE A 140 6.71 2.68 7.89
C ILE A 140 7.36 1.98 9.09
N LEU A 141 7.79 0.74 8.88
CA LEU A 141 8.23 -0.15 9.94
C LEU A 141 9.73 -0.43 9.87
N TYR A 142 10.35 -0.41 11.04
CA TYR A 142 11.69 -0.93 11.28
C TYR A 142 11.66 -1.99 12.39
N PHE A 143 12.01 -3.23 12.06
CA PHE A 143 11.91 -4.35 12.99
C PHE A 143 13.19 -4.57 13.78
N ARG A 144 13.07 -4.68 15.10
CA ARG A 144 14.15 -5.11 15.99
C ARG A 144 14.03 -6.61 16.24
N SER A 145 15.11 -7.34 15.96
CA SER A 145 15.22 -8.78 16.22
C SER A 145 16.38 -9.08 17.15
N GLY A 146 16.17 -9.99 18.10
CA GLY A 146 17.21 -10.51 18.99
C GLY A 146 17.99 -11.67 18.40
N LEU A 147 17.51 -12.25 17.29
CA LEU A 147 18.28 -13.19 16.50
C LEU A 147 19.21 -12.36 15.63
N ALA A 148 20.49 -12.34 15.97
CA ALA A 148 21.51 -11.73 15.14
C ALA A 148 21.45 -12.35 13.74
N ASN A 149 21.48 -11.51 12.70
CA ASN A 149 21.84 -11.98 11.37
C ASN A 149 23.22 -12.64 11.52
N LYS A 150 23.26 -13.97 11.48
CA LYS A 150 24.51 -14.69 11.22
C LYS A 150 24.86 -14.31 9.79
N LYS A 151 25.67 -13.25 9.66
CA LYS A 151 26.41 -12.99 8.42
C LYS A 151 27.31 -14.19 8.13
#